data_AF-A0A3Q8CHH9-F1
#
_entry.id   AF-A0A3Q8CHH9-F1
#
_cell.length_a   1.000
_cell.length_b   1.000
_cell.length_c   1.000
_cell.angle_alpha   90.00
_cell.angle_beta   90.00
_cell.angle_gamma   90.00
#
_symmetry.space_group_name_H-M   'P 1'
#
loop_
_entity.id
_entity.type
_entity.pdbx_description
1 polymer ?
#
loop_
_entity_poly.entity_id
_entity_poly.type
_entity_poly.pdbx_seq_one_letter_code
_entity_poly.pdbx_strand_id
1 'polypeptide(L)' 'MTVKTRKQGNSIMVTIPAEFNIGVNAEYEPIIDANGVISFMPVRSNLFKQNPDYDLRKAINDEKIPDNGNLVGKEDFWHE' A
#
# COMPACT_ATOMS: atom_id res chain seq x y z
N MET A 1 -19.00 17.49 -0.20
CA MET A 1 -18.63 17.59 -1.63
C MET A 1 -19.26 16.43 -2.38
N THR A 2 -19.85 16.66 -3.54
CA THR A 2 -20.55 15.63 -4.32
C THR A 2 -19.95 15.58 -5.71
N VAL A 3 -19.51 14.40 -6.13
CA VAL A 3 -19.00 14.15 -7.48
C VAL A 3 -20.01 13.34 -8.28
N LYS A 4 -20.01 13.48 -9.60
CA LYS A 4 -20.87 12.70 -10.50
C LYS A 4 -20.02 11.71 -11.28
N THR A 5 -20.53 10.50 -11.39
CA THR A 5 -20.00 9.47 -12.29
C THR A 5 -20.18 9.88 -13.75
N ARG A 6 -19.25 9.46 -14.61
CA ARG A 6 -19.33 9.63 -16.06
C ARG A 6 -19.06 8.31 -16.77
N LYS A 7 -19.71 8.09 -17.92
CA LYS A 7 -19.44 6.92 -18.78
C LYS A 7 -18.17 7.17 -19.60
N GLN A 8 -17.28 6.19 -19.64
CA GLN A 8 -16.11 6.17 -20.51
C GLN A 8 -16.03 4.81 -21.18
N GLY A 9 -16.32 4.74 -22.47
CA GLY A 9 -16.42 3.47 -23.19
C GLY A 9 -17.47 2.56 -22.54
N ASN A 10 -17.03 1.38 -22.09
CA ASN A 10 -17.86 0.40 -21.37
C ASN A 10 -17.75 0.50 -19.84
N SER A 11 -17.10 1.54 -19.31
CA SER A 11 -16.80 1.69 -17.89
C SER A 11 -17.44 2.96 -17.31
N ILE A 12 -17.53 3.00 -15.98
CA ILE A 12 -17.90 4.20 -15.21
C ILE A 12 -16.65 4.77 -14.55
N MET A 13 -16.46 6.07 -14.68
CA MET A 13 -15.40 6.83 -14.01
C MET A 13 -15.99 7.73 -12.94
N VAL A 14 -15.32 7.79 -11.78
CA VAL A 14 -15.56 8.78 -10.73
C VAL A 14 -14.39 9.76 -10.74
N THR A 15 -14.67 11.06 -10.86
CA THR A 15 -13.64 12.08 -10.79
C THR A 15 -13.22 12.28 -9.34
N ILE A 16 -11.93 12.11 -9.04
CA ILE A 16 -11.38 12.45 -7.73
C ILE A 16 -11.02 13.95 -7.71
N PRO A 17 -11.52 14.72 -6.74
CA PRO A 17 -11.20 16.14 -6.63
C PRO A 17 -9.70 16.40 -6.41
N ALA A 18 -9.21 17.52 -6.93
CA ALA A 18 -7.79 17.88 -6.85
C ALA A 18 -7.29 18.07 -5.41
N GLU A 19 -8.17 18.44 -4.48
CA GLU A 19 -7.88 18.61 -3.04
C GLU A 19 -7.33 17.33 -2.38
N PHE A 20 -7.57 16.16 -2.96
CA PHE A 20 -7.02 14.88 -2.47
C PHE A 20 -5.55 14.67 -2.85
N ASN A 21 -4.96 15.53 -3.68
CA ASN A 21 -3.54 15.50 -4.07
C ASN A 21 -3.06 14.12 -4.60
N ILE A 22 -3.92 13.41 -5.33
CA ILE A 22 -3.57 12.12 -5.94
C ILE A 22 -2.81 12.37 -7.25
N GLY A 23 -1.67 11.69 -7.40
CA GLY A 23 -0.83 11.76 -8.60
C GLY A 23 -1.50 11.16 -9.84
N VAL A 24 -1.03 11.60 -11.01
CA VAL A 24 -1.45 11.02 -12.29
C VAL A 24 -0.94 9.58 -12.40
N ASN A 25 -1.72 8.68 -12.99
CA ASN A 25 -1.41 7.25 -13.15
C ASN A 25 -1.24 6.48 -11.83
N ALA A 26 -1.81 6.96 -10.72
CA ALA A 26 -1.84 6.20 -9.48
C ALA A 26 -2.80 4.99 -9.62
N GLU A 27 -2.34 3.81 -9.19
CA GLU A 27 -3.09 2.57 -9.25
C GLU A 27 -3.72 2.23 -7.91
N TYR A 28 -4.99 1.82 -7.94
CA TYR A 28 -5.76 1.44 -6.76
C TYR A 28 -6.54 0.15 -7.01
N GLU A 29 -6.60 -0.70 -6.00
CA GLU A 29 -7.50 -1.86 -5.94
C GLU A 29 -8.85 -1.43 -5.34
N PRO A 30 -9.95 -1.52 -6.09
CA PRO A 30 -11.27 -1.19 -5.59
C PRO A 30 -11.90 -2.36 -4.81
N ILE A 31 -12.46 -2.06 -3.65
CA ILE A 31 -13.23 -3.00 -2.81
C ILE A 31 -14.60 -2.40 -2.56
N ILE A 32 -15.65 -3.21 -2.68
CA ILE A 32 -17.02 -2.82 -2.34
C ILE A 32 -17.47 -3.54 -1.08
N ASP A 33 -17.83 -2.75 -0.07
CA ASP A 33 -18.37 -3.26 1.19
C ASP A 33 -19.88 -3.52 1.06
N ALA A 34 -20.44 -4.35 1.95
CA ALA A 34 -21.86 -4.72 1.94
C ALA A 34 -22.81 -3.51 2.12
N ASN A 35 -22.31 -2.41 2.67
CA ASN A 35 -23.05 -1.15 2.82
C ASN A 35 -23.00 -0.26 1.56
N GLY A 36 -22.35 -0.71 0.49
CA GLY A 36 -22.20 0.02 -0.77
C GLY A 36 -21.07 1.05 -0.76
N VAL A 37 -20.24 1.10 0.29
CA VAL A 37 -19.02 1.91 0.29
C VAL A 37 -18.01 1.29 -0.67
N ILE A 38 -17.44 2.14 -1.54
CA ILE A 38 -16.36 1.75 -2.45
C ILE A 38 -15.07 2.32 -1.90
N SER A 39 -14.17 1.45 -1.48
CA SER A 39 -12.86 1.76 -0.95
C SER A 39 -11.80 1.54 -2.05
N PHE A 40 -10.89 2.50 -2.23
CA PHE A 40 -9.78 2.39 -3.17
C PHE A 40 -8.47 2.26 -2.38
N MET A 41 -7.88 1.08 -2.40
CA MET A 41 -6.61 0.83 -1.70
C MET A 41 -5.43 1.02 -2.67
N PRO A 42 -4.42 1.84 -2.33
CA PRO A 42 -3.29 2.05 -3.23
C PRO A 42 -2.56 0.72 -3.47
N VAL A 43 -2.33 0.38 -4.74
CA VAL A 43 -1.53 -0.79 -5.08
C VAL A 43 -0.09 -0.48 -4.69
N ARG A 44 0.39 -1.07 -3.58
CA ARG A 44 1.79 -0.95 -3.21
C ARG A 44 2.62 -1.71 -4.24
N SER A 45 3.42 -0.98 -5.02
CA SER A 45 4.49 -1.62 -5.77
C SER A 45 5.45 -2.23 -4.76
N ASN A 46 5.63 -3.55 -4.82
CA ASN A 46 6.65 -4.22 -4.02
C ASN A 46 8.01 -3.61 -4.41
N LEU A 47 8.64 -2.89 -3.48
CA LEU A 47 9.95 -2.24 -3.69
C LEU A 47 11.02 -3.26 -4.12
N PHE A 48 10.84 -4.54 -3.78
CA PHE A 48 11.74 -5.63 -4.14
C PHE A 48 11.44 -6.28 -5.50
N LYS A 49 10.35 -5.90 -6.19
CA LYS A 49 10.10 -6.39 -7.57
C LYS A 49 11.16 -5.90 -8.56
N GLN A 50 11.76 -4.74 -8.31
CA GLN A 50 12.83 -4.20 -9.18
C GLN A 50 14.12 -5.01 -9.05
N ASN A 51 14.37 -5.60 -7.89
CA ASN A 51 15.53 -6.44 -7.62
C ASN A 51 15.09 -7.73 -6.90
N PRO A 52 14.51 -8.71 -7.62
CA PRO A 52 13.98 -9.93 -7.02
C PRO A 52 15.06 -10.77 -6.34
N ASP A 53 16.32 -10.63 -6.76
CA ASP A 53 17.48 -11.32 -6.19
C ASP A 53 18.11 -10.55 -5.01
N TYR A 54 17.53 -9.41 -4.61
CA TYR A 54 18.06 -8.62 -3.49
C TYR A 54 17.76 -9.32 -2.15
N ASP A 55 18.78 -9.94 -1.58
CA ASP A 55 18.71 -10.54 -0.26
C ASP A 55 18.81 -9.46 0.83
N LEU A 56 17.64 -8.97 1.25
CA LEU A 56 17.48 -8.03 2.35
C LEU A 56 18.15 -8.50 3.63
N ARG A 57 18.11 -9.80 3.94
CA ARG A 57 18.68 -10.32 5.17
C ARG A 57 20.20 -10.24 5.13
N LYS A 58 20.79 -10.57 3.99
CA LYS A 58 22.22 -10.40 3.78
C LYS A 58 22.63 -8.93 3.91
N ALA A 59 21.89 -8.01 3.28
CA ALA A 59 22.19 -6.58 3.38
C ALA A 59 22.09 -6.04 4.81
N ILE A 60 21.07 -6.44 5.58
CA ILE A 60 20.93 -6.09 7.01
C ILE A 60 22.14 -6.57 7.82
N ASN A 61 22.59 -7.79 7.57
CA ASN A 61 23.77 -8.37 8.23
C ASN A 61 25.07 -7.64 7.84
N ASP A 62 25.26 -7.37 6.54
CA ASP A 62 26.47 -6.71 6.01
C ASP A 62 26.56 -5.26 6.52
N GLU A 63 25.45 -4.53 6.52
CA GLU A 63 25.34 -3.14 6.99
C GLU A 63 25.32 -3.03 8.53
N LYS A 64 25.32 -4.16 9.25
CA LYS A 64 25.25 -4.23 10.71
C LYS A 64 24.11 -3.37 11.26
N ILE A 65 22.97 -3.34 10.58
CA ILE A 65 21.80 -2.62 11.05
C ILE A 65 21.39 -3.29 12.35
N PRO A 66 21.50 -2.61 13.50
CA PRO A 66 21.17 -3.23 14.75
C PRO A 66 19.67 -3.51 14.75
N ASP A 67 19.27 -4.74 15.11
CA ASP A 67 17.97 -4.91 15.74
C ASP A 67 17.97 -4.05 17.00
N ASN A 68 16.82 -3.48 17.37
CA ASN A 68 16.73 -2.36 18.32
C ASN A 68 16.97 -2.77 19.79
N GLY A 69 18.00 -3.59 20.03
CA GLY A 69 18.36 -4.22 21.28
C GLY A 69 17.80 -5.64 21.41
N ASN A 70 17.88 -6.18 22.62
CA ASN A 70 17.13 -7.37 22.99
C ASN A 70 15.66 -6.97 23.17
N LEU A 71 14.72 -7.74 22.63
CA LEU A 71 13.30 -7.58 22.92
C LEU A 71 13.11 -7.74 24.44
N VAL A 72 12.60 -6.71 25.11
CA VAL A 72 12.34 -6.72 26.55
C VAL A 72 10.84 -6.57 26.78
N GLY A 73 10.17 -7.65 27.18
CA GLY A 73 8.75 -7.62 27.55
C GLY A 73 7.81 -7.95 26.38
N LYS A 74 6.77 -7.14 26.15
CA LYS A 74 5.64 -7.45 25.24
C LYS A 74 5.97 -7.42 23.75
N GLU A 75 7.24 -7.25 23.41
CA GLU A 75 7.74 -7.13 22.03
C GLU A 75 8.16 -8.49 21.47
N ASP A 76 8.32 -9.50 22.34
CA ASP A 76 8.66 -10.87 21.98
C ASP A 76 7.39 -11.72 21.72
N PHE A 77 6.84 -11.56 20.52
CA PHE A 77 5.62 -12.25 20.07
C PHE A 77 5.82 -13.76 19.80
N TRP A 78 7.05 -14.27 19.86
CA TRP A 78 7.38 -15.64 19.44
C TRP A 78 7.57 -16.61 20.61
N HIS A 79 7.59 -16.11 21.84
CA HIS A 79 7.80 -16.89 23.06
C HIS A 79 6.64 -16.83 24.06
N GLU A 80 5.43 -16.52 23.58
CA GLU A 80 4.18 -16.60 24.36
C GLU A 80 3.49 -17.98 24.23
#